data_AF-A0A4V3A5P3-F1
#
_entry.id   AF-A0A4V3A5P3-F1
#
_cell.length_a   1.000
_cell.length_b   1.000
_cell.length_c   1.000
_cell.angle_alpha   90.00
_cell.angle_beta   90.00
_cell.angle_gamma   90.00
#
_symmetry.space_group_name_H-M   'P 1'
#
loop_
_entity.id
_entity.type
_entity.pdbx_description
1 polymer ?
#
loop_
_entity_poly.entity_id
_entity_poly.type
_entity_poly.pdbx_seq_one_letter_code
_entity_poly.pdbx_strand_id
1 'polypeptide(L)'
;MRIRRTWPHLAATVAITTAVFLAAPWGISIAMTAAAVCAWTFVGLYVGRSNWRAEAIGKVMVLTNVFLALVLTQAALSQWTDRDYPYREQVRVVMYTALAYGIGWKIALLTRAQKADNDD
;
A
#
# COMPACT_ATOMS: atom_id res chain seq x y z
N MET A 1 -15.36 22.34 13.43
CA MET A 1 -14.73 21.27 12.61
C MET A 1 -14.23 21.91 11.31
N ARG A 2 -12.94 22.17 11.17
CA ARG A 2 -12.37 22.86 9.99
C ARG A 2 -12.04 21.78 8.95
N ILE A 3 -12.89 21.62 7.93
CA ILE A 3 -12.64 20.71 6.81
C ILE A 3 -11.33 21.16 6.15
N ARG A 4 -10.23 20.47 6.46
CA ARG A 4 -8.93 20.70 5.82
C ARG A 4 -9.12 20.37 4.35
N ARG A 5 -9.05 21.40 3.51
CA ARG A 5 -9.14 21.37 2.05
C ARG A 5 -8.21 20.25 1.52
N THR A 6 -8.78 19.13 1.08
CA THR A 6 -8.07 17.94 0.54
C THR A 6 -7.66 18.09 -0.94
N TRP A 7 -8.22 19.10 -1.60
CA TRP A 7 -7.94 19.52 -2.97
C TRP A 7 -6.45 19.63 -3.36
N PRO A 8 -5.53 20.20 -2.55
CA PRO A 8 -4.11 20.26 -2.91
C PRO A 8 -3.48 18.88 -3.02
N HIS A 9 -3.89 17.89 -2.21
CA HIS A 9 -3.37 16.53 -2.30
C HIS A 9 -3.82 15.84 -3.58
N LEU A 10 -5.09 16.03 -3.98
CA LEU A 10 -5.61 15.48 -5.23
C LEU A 10 -4.91 16.12 -6.44
N ALA A 11 -4.76 17.44 -6.45
CA ALA A 11 -4.05 18.14 -7.52
C ALA A 11 -2.58 17.72 -7.63
N ALA A 12 -1.89 17.54 -6.49
CA ALA A 12 -0.52 17.03 -6.46
C ALA A 12 -0.43 15.60 -7.02
N THR A 13 -1.35 14.70 -6.65
CA THR A 13 -1.38 13.34 -7.19
C THR A 13 -1.56 13.35 -8.70
N VAL A 14 -2.47 14.16 -9.24
CA VAL A 14 -2.67 14.29 -10.69
C VAL A 14 -1.41 14.82 -11.37
N ALA A 15 -0.83 15.91 -10.86
CA ALA A 15 0.36 16.52 -11.44
C ALA A 15 1.57 15.56 -11.44
N ILE A 16 1.81 14.85 -10.32
CA ILE A 16 2.87 13.85 -10.22
C ILE A 16 2.63 12.70 -11.20
N THR A 17 1.38 12.22 -11.30
CA THR A 17 1.02 11.13 -12.23
C THR A 17 1.28 11.55 -13.68
N THR A 18 0.88 12.76 -14.06
CA THR A 18 1.12 13.31 -15.40
C THR A 18 2.60 13.49 -15.69
N ALA A 19 3.38 14.03 -14.75
CA ALA A 19 4.82 14.20 -14.92
C ALA A 19 5.54 12.86 -15.11
N VAL A 20 5.18 11.85 -14.33
CA VAL A 20 5.75 10.50 -14.45
C VAL A 20 5.32 9.82 -15.75
N PHE A 21 4.07 10.04 -16.21
CA PHE A 21 3.60 9.52 -17.50
C PHE A 21 4.40 10.08 -18.68
N LEU A 22 4.78 11.35 -18.62
CA LEU A 22 5.60 12.00 -19.65
C LEU A 22 7.07 11.57 -19.61
N ALA A 23 7.54 10.92 -18.54
CA ALA A 23 8.91 10.43 -18.38
C ALA A 23 9.17 9.06 -19.08
N ALA A 24 8.48 8.79 -20.19
CA ALA A 24 8.64 7.56 -20.96
C ALA A 24 10.10 7.38 -21.45
N PRO A 25 10.64 6.14 -21.48
CA PRO A 25 9.97 4.86 -21.17
C PRO A 25 9.96 4.47 -19.68
N TRP A 26 10.63 5.22 -18.80
CA TRP A 26 10.90 4.82 -17.42
C TRP A 26 9.79 5.14 -16.41
N GLY A 27 8.77 5.89 -16.84
CA GLY A 27 7.71 6.41 -15.97
C GLY A 27 7.09 5.36 -15.05
N ILE A 28 6.72 4.19 -15.58
CA ILE A 28 6.11 3.11 -14.80
C ILE A 28 7.09 2.54 -13.76
N SER A 29 8.34 2.29 -14.14
CA SER A 29 9.39 1.79 -13.25
C SER A 29 9.66 2.75 -12.10
N ILE A 30 9.70 4.05 -12.38
CA ILE A 30 9.89 5.12 -11.38
C ILE A 30 8.68 5.18 -10.44
N ALA A 31 7.45 5.19 -10.97
CA ALA A 31 6.23 5.20 -10.15
C ALA A 31 6.15 3.99 -9.20
N MET A 32 6.42 2.78 -9.72
CA MET A 32 6.37 1.56 -8.91
C MET A 32 7.44 1.57 -7.81
N THR A 33 8.65 2.02 -8.14
CA THR A 33 9.76 2.11 -7.16
C THR A 33 9.44 3.15 -6.08
N ALA A 34 8.95 4.33 -6.46
CA ALA A 34 8.53 5.36 -5.52
C ALA A 34 7.40 4.87 -4.60
N ALA A 35 6.41 4.17 -5.16
CA ALA A 35 5.32 3.58 -4.37
C ALA A 35 5.85 2.55 -3.36
N ALA A 36 6.78 1.68 -3.77
CA ALA A 36 7.41 0.70 -2.89
C ALA A 36 8.18 1.39 -1.74
N VAL A 37 8.96 2.42 -2.05
CA VAL A 37 9.70 3.21 -1.05
C VAL A 37 8.77 3.88 -0.06
N CYS A 38 7.68 4.51 -0.53
CA CYS A 38 6.67 5.11 0.34
C CYS A 38 6.01 4.07 1.25
N ALA A 39 5.66 2.90 0.72
CA ALA A 39 5.06 1.82 1.49
C ALA A 39 6.02 1.30 2.58
N TRP A 40 7.29 1.08 2.25
CA TRP A 40 8.31 0.70 3.23
C TRP A 40 8.57 1.78 4.27
N THR A 41 8.58 3.05 3.86
CA THR A 41 8.73 4.18 4.77
C THR A 41 7.57 4.23 5.77
N PHE A 42 6.33 4.04 5.29
CA PHE A 42 5.16 3.95 6.16
C PHE A 42 5.28 2.77 7.13
N VAL A 43 5.62 1.57 6.64
CA VAL A 43 5.83 0.38 7.48
C VAL A 43 6.88 0.65 8.54
N GLY A 44 8.05 1.19 8.17
CA GLY A 44 9.13 1.47 9.10
C GLY A 44 8.75 2.51 10.16
N LEU A 45 8.10 3.61 9.75
CA LEU A 45 7.61 4.63 10.67
C LEU A 45 6.55 4.07 11.62
N TYR A 46 5.61 3.28 11.11
CA TYR A 46 4.51 2.75 11.90
C TYR A 46 5.01 1.64 12.85
N VAL A 47 5.86 0.73 12.38
CA VAL A 47 6.46 -0.33 13.21
C VAL A 47 7.39 0.25 14.28
N GLY A 48 8.15 1.30 13.95
CA GLY A 48 9.12 1.91 14.86
C GLY A 48 8.53 2.92 15.85
N ARG A 49 7.42 3.61 15.52
CA ARG A 49 6.82 4.63 16.39
C ARG A 49 5.46 4.24 17.00
N SER A 50 4.71 3.33 16.39
CA SER A 50 3.38 2.96 16.88
C SER A 50 3.44 1.72 17.76
N ASN A 51 2.56 1.63 18.76
CA ASN A 51 2.45 0.47 19.63
C ASN A 51 1.64 -0.67 18.97
N TRP A 52 1.98 -0.99 17.72
CA TRP A 52 1.23 -1.89 16.83
C TRP A 52 1.07 -3.30 17.38
N ARG A 53 1.91 -3.72 18.34
CA ARG A 53 1.81 -5.02 19.01
C ARG A 53 0.73 -5.08 20.08
N ALA A 54 0.34 -3.93 20.65
CA ALA A 54 -0.66 -3.84 21.70
C ALA A 54 -2.09 -3.96 21.15
N GLU A 55 -2.36 -3.36 19.98
CA GLU A 55 -3.68 -3.38 19.35
C GLU A 55 -3.77 -4.40 18.22
N ALA A 56 -4.86 -5.20 18.23
CA ALA A 56 -5.16 -6.12 17.13
C ALA A 56 -5.29 -5.39 15.78
N ILE A 57 -5.83 -4.16 15.80
CA ILE A 57 -5.96 -3.29 14.62
C ILE A 57 -4.58 -2.91 14.08
N GLY A 58 -3.64 -2.56 14.97
CA GLY A 58 -2.26 -2.20 14.62
C GLY A 58 -1.52 -3.35 13.94
N LYS A 59 -1.68 -4.58 14.43
CA LYS A 59 -1.07 -5.78 13.80
C LYS A 59 -1.54 -6.00 12.38
N VAL A 60 -2.86 -5.93 12.15
CA VAL A 60 -3.45 -6.06 10.81
C VAL A 60 -2.97 -4.92 9.92
N MET A 61 -2.97 -3.69 10.43
CA MET A 61 -2.54 -2.51 9.68
C MET A 61 -1.11 -2.64 9.18
N VAL A 62 -0.18 -3.07 10.04
CA VAL A 62 1.22 -3.35 9.67
C VAL A 62 1.27 -4.47 8.64
N LEU A 63 0.61 -5.60 8.91
CA LEU A 63 0.69 -6.78 8.05
C LEU A 63 0.21 -6.48 6.63
N THR A 64 -0.92 -5.79 6.47
CA THR A 64 -1.42 -5.40 5.15
C THR A 64 -0.46 -4.46 4.42
N ASN A 65 0.12 -3.48 5.12
CA ASN A 65 1.07 -2.54 4.51
C ASN A 65 2.41 -3.19 4.17
N VAL A 66 2.86 -4.17 4.96
CA VAL A 66 4.04 -5.00 4.64
C VAL A 66 3.79 -5.80 3.37
N PHE A 67 2.65 -6.48 3.26
CA PHE A 67 2.30 -7.21 2.03
C PHE A 67 2.20 -6.28 0.83
N LEU A 68 1.62 -5.09 1.00
CA LEU A 68 1.57 -4.08 -0.05
C LEU A 68 2.98 -3.64 -0.48
N ALA A 69 3.88 -3.36 0.47
CA ALA A 69 5.27 -2.97 0.18
C ALA A 69 6.03 -4.08 -0.57
N LEU A 70 5.84 -5.34 -0.17
CA LEU A 70 6.43 -6.50 -0.84
C LEU A 70 5.93 -6.67 -2.27
N VAL A 71 4.62 -6.55 -2.48
CA VAL A 71 3.99 -6.59 -3.81
C VAL A 71 4.57 -5.50 -4.72
N LEU A 72 4.65 -4.27 -4.22
CA LEU A 72 5.18 -3.13 -4.98
C LEU A 72 6.67 -3.30 -5.28
N THR A 73 7.44 -3.82 -4.33
CA THR A 73 8.87 -4.12 -4.52
C THR A 73 9.07 -5.18 -5.61
N GLN A 74 8.28 -6.26 -5.58
CA GLN A 74 8.31 -7.30 -6.61
C GLN A 74 7.94 -6.71 -7.98
N ALA A 75 6.86 -5.92 -8.04
CA ALA A 75 6.42 -5.27 -9.27
C ALA A 75 7.50 -4.35 -9.86
N ALA A 76 8.14 -3.52 -9.02
CA ALA A 76 9.23 -2.64 -9.42
C ALA A 76 10.45 -3.44 -9.93
N LEU A 77 10.93 -4.44 -9.17
CA LEU A 77 12.05 -5.29 -9.58
C LEU A 77 11.79 -5.97 -10.93
N SER A 78 10.56 -6.40 -11.15
CA SER A 78 10.18 -7.02 -12.41
C SER A 78 10.16 -6.04 -13.59
N GLN A 79 9.87 -4.76 -13.38
CA GLN A 79 9.97 -3.74 -14.43
C GLN A 79 11.44 -3.39 -14.74
N TRP A 80 12.30 -3.37 -13.72
CA TRP A 80 13.72 -3.04 -13.91
C TRP A 80 14.54 -4.17 -14.53
N THR A 81 14.21 -5.42 -14.24
CA THR A 81 15.06 -6.55 -14.64
C THR A 81 14.72 -7.10 -16.02
N ASP A 82 13.56 -6.73 -16.59
CA ASP A 82 12.99 -7.21 -17.87
C ASP A 82 13.04 -8.74 -18.07
N ARG A 83 13.32 -9.47 -16.98
CA ARG A 83 13.41 -10.91 -16.90
C ARG A 83 12.16 -11.41 -16.21
N ASP A 84 11.37 -12.17 -16.95
CA ASP A 84 10.42 -13.10 -16.38
C ASP A 84 11.20 -14.17 -15.61
N TYR A 85 11.52 -13.87 -14.36
CA TYR A 85 12.10 -14.88 -13.49
C TYR A 85 11.07 -16.00 -13.29
N PRO A 86 11.50 -17.28 -13.34
CA PRO A 86 10.58 -18.39 -13.19
C PRO A 86 9.86 -18.30 -11.84
N TYR A 87 8.57 -18.63 -11.83
CA TYR A 87 7.65 -18.54 -10.69
C TYR A 87 7.10 -17.14 -10.33
N ARG A 88 7.34 -16.11 -11.15
CA ARG A 88 6.79 -14.75 -10.94
C ARG A 88 5.28 -14.73 -10.72
N GLU A 89 4.52 -15.48 -11.53
CA GLU A 89 3.06 -15.51 -11.44
C GLU A 89 2.57 -16.17 -10.15
N GLN A 90 3.17 -17.29 -9.76
CA GLN A 90 2.84 -18.00 -8.52
C GLN A 90 3.11 -17.13 -7.30
N VAL A 91 4.26 -16.45 -7.26
CA VAL A 91 4.60 -15.50 -6.18
C VAL A 91 3.60 -14.34 -6.15
N ARG A 92 3.23 -13.78 -7.31
CA ARG A 92 2.22 -12.72 -7.40
C ARG A 92 0.86 -13.18 -6.91
N VAL A 93 0.40 -14.36 -7.31
CA VAL A 93 -0.89 -14.91 -6.87
C VAL A 93 -0.92 -15.04 -5.36
N VAL A 94 0.13 -15.59 -4.74
CA VAL A 94 0.22 -15.71 -3.28
C VAL A 94 0.24 -14.33 -2.62
N MET A 95 1.00 -13.37 -3.14
CA MET A 95 1.07 -12.03 -2.57
C MET A 95 -0.24 -11.23 -2.74
N TYR A 96 -0.88 -11.31 -3.90
CA TYR A 96 -2.16 -10.63 -4.16
C TYR A 96 -3.30 -11.24 -3.35
N THR A 97 -3.34 -12.56 -3.19
CA THR A 97 -4.33 -13.21 -2.32
C THR A 97 -4.12 -12.86 -0.85
N ALA A 98 -2.86 -12.83 -0.37
CA ALA A 98 -2.53 -12.36 0.98
C ALA A 98 -2.92 -10.89 1.21
N LEU A 99 -2.65 -10.01 0.24
CA LEU A 99 -3.05 -8.61 0.30
C LEU A 99 -4.58 -8.45 0.31
N ALA A 100 -5.28 -9.16 -0.58
CA ALA A 100 -6.74 -9.15 -0.65
C ALA A 100 -7.36 -9.63 0.66
N TYR A 101 -6.82 -10.70 1.25
CA TYR A 101 -7.24 -11.19 2.57
C TYR A 101 -7.02 -10.14 3.66
N GLY A 102 -5.85 -9.48 3.67
CA GLY A 102 -5.55 -8.41 4.63
C GLY A 102 -6.50 -7.21 4.51
N ILE A 103 -6.86 -6.81 3.30
CA ILE A 103 -7.86 -5.74 3.05
C ILE A 103 -9.25 -6.20 3.49
N GLY A 104 -9.66 -7.43 3.14
CA GLY A 104 -10.95 -7.99 3.55
C GLY A 104 -11.10 -8.03 5.07
N TRP A 105 -10.03 -8.43 5.78
CA TRP A 105 -10.02 -8.40 7.24
C TRP A 105 -10.14 -6.99 7.82
N LYS A 106 -9.47 -6.00 7.21
CA LYS A 106 -9.62 -4.58 7.60
C LYS A 106 -11.06 -4.10 7.44
N ILE A 107 -11.71 -4.45 6.33
CA ILE A 107 -13.12 -4.10 6.08
C ILE A 107 -13.99 -4.72 7.18
N ALA A 108 -13.86 -6.02 7.44
CA ALA A 108 -14.64 -6.72 8.46
C ALA A 108 -14.45 -6.10 9.86
N LEU A 109 -13.22 -5.75 10.22
CA LEU A 109 -12.91 -5.11 11.49
C LEU A 109 -13.55 -3.72 11.60
N LEU A 110 -13.50 -2.94 10.53
CA LEU A 110 -14.08 -1.60 10.48
C LEU A 110 -15.61 -1.65 10.55
N THR A 111 -16.25 -2.59 9.84
CA THR A 111 -17.70 -2.80 9.92
C THR A 111 -18.15 -3.23 11.32
N ARG A 112 -17.35 -4.07 12.01
CA ARG A 112 -17.63 -4.46 13.39
C ARG A 112 -17.53 -3.28 14.36
N ALA A 113 -16.48 -2.46 14.20
CA ALA A 113 -16.29 -1.27 15.03
C ALA A 113 -17.43 -0.25 14.84
N GLN A 114 -17.85 -0.01 13.59
CA GLN A 114 -18.96 0.89 13.29
C GLN A 114 -20.30 0.38 13.83
N LYS A 115 -20.53 -0.93 13.82
CA LYS A 115 -21.77 -1.49 14.34
C LYS A 115 -21.87 -1.35 15.87
N ALA A 116 -20.77 -1.57 16.59
CA ALA A 116 -20.72 -1.39 18.03
C ALA A 116 -21.01 0.06 18.47
N ASP A 117 -20.48 1.03 17.72
CA ASP A 117 -20.70 2.47 17.98
C ASP A 117 -22.13 2.95 17.70
N ASN A 118 -22.88 2.22 16.86
CA ASN A 118 -24.24 2.58 16.46
C ASN A 118 -25.32 1.92 17.34
N ASP A 119 -24.91 0.98 18.20
CA ASP A 119 -25.76 0.30 19.18
C ASP A 119 -25.68 0.98 20.59
N ASP A 120 -24.76 1.93 20.78
CA ASP A 120 -24.59 2.80 21.97
C ASP A 120 -25.30 4.17 21.81
#